data_AF-A0A2D6ESF0-F1
#
_entry.id   AF-A0A2D6ESF0-F1
#
_cell.length_a   1.000
_cell.length_b   1.000
_cell.length_c   1.000
_cell.angle_alpha   90.00
_cell.angle_beta   90.00
_cell.angle_gamma   90.00
#
_symmetry.space_group_name_H-M   'P 1'
#
loop_
_entity.id
_entity.type
_entity.pdbx_description
1 polymer ?
#
loop_
_entity_poly.entity_id
_entity_poly.type
_entity_poly.pdbx_seq_one_letter_code
_entity_poly.pdbx_strand_id
1 'polypeptide(L)'
;MLKVVNLSTSIVDAAVEDVEEQGETLSCKKGCGVCCRQLVPISPVEARRICDLVNELSEPRGSEIVDRFADSRLRLEEDGLPQTLISRDQWQHDEVFNVGEEYFSRDIPCPFLEDESCSIHADRPITCREYLVTSPAEYCSCPTVDNLRTVRLPLKVWPALARFDMRSASAKSIPWVPLILALDWATENPDEATDQPGTELFRQFFEYLTDKEIPVVPSTLPGMQSVLPPTRSD
;
A
#
# COMPACT_ATOMS: atom_id res chain seq x y z
N MET A 1 -6.95 8.65 -5.07
CA MET A 1 -6.11 8.09 -3.99
C MET A 1 -6.50 8.59 -2.59
N LEU A 2 -6.58 9.90 -2.34
CA LEU A 2 -6.91 10.46 -0.99
C LEU A 2 -8.13 9.83 -0.29
N LYS A 3 -9.23 9.59 -1.02
CA LYS A 3 -10.44 8.95 -0.45
C LYS A 3 -10.19 7.52 0.07
N VAL A 4 -9.34 6.74 -0.61
CA VAL A 4 -9.02 5.36 -0.22
C VAL A 4 -8.10 5.34 1.00
N VAL A 5 -7.13 6.26 1.05
CA VAL A 5 -6.27 6.45 2.23
C VAL A 5 -7.09 6.84 3.46
N ASN A 6 -8.08 7.71 3.30
CA ASN A 6 -8.98 8.09 4.39
C ASN A 6 -9.82 6.90 4.87
N LEU A 7 -10.35 6.07 3.95
CA LEU A 7 -11.07 4.85 4.32
C LEU A 7 -10.20 3.90 5.16
N SER A 8 -8.97 3.61 4.71
CA SER A 8 -8.03 2.79 5.48
C SER A 8 -7.71 3.41 6.84
N THR A 9 -7.54 4.73 6.89
CA THR A 9 -7.30 5.46 8.16
C THR A 9 -8.48 5.27 9.12
N SER A 10 -9.72 5.45 8.68
CA SER A 10 -10.89 5.25 9.56
C SER A 10 -11.03 3.81 10.06
N ILE A 11 -10.69 2.81 9.24
CA ILE A 11 -10.70 1.40 9.65
C ILE A 11 -9.62 1.13 10.70
N VAL A 12 -8.43 1.70 10.49
CA VAL A 12 -7.32 1.58 11.43
C VAL A 12 -7.65 2.27 12.75
N ASP A 13 -8.16 3.49 12.72
CA ASP A 13 -8.52 4.25 13.92
C ASP A 13 -9.55 3.48 14.77
N ALA A 14 -10.60 2.92 14.15
CA ALA A 14 -11.57 2.09 14.85
C ALA A 14 -10.93 0.84 15.49
N ALA A 15 -10.00 0.18 14.80
CA ALA A 15 -9.30 -0.97 15.36
C ALA A 15 -8.33 -0.59 16.50
N VAL A 16 -7.78 0.63 16.48
CA VAL A 16 -6.96 1.16 17.57
C VAL A 16 -7.81 1.46 18.79
N GLU A 17 -8.98 2.09 18.60
CA GLU A 17 -9.96 2.29 19.67
C GLU A 17 -10.34 0.96 20.34
N ASP A 18 -10.66 -0.08 19.56
CA ASP A 18 -10.98 -1.42 20.07
C ASP A 18 -9.83 -2.04 20.89
N VAL A 19 -8.58 -1.82 20.48
CA VAL A 19 -7.38 -2.29 21.20
C VAL A 19 -7.23 -1.56 22.54
N GLU A 20 -7.44 -0.24 22.55
CA GLU A 20 -7.36 0.59 23.75
C GLU A 20 -8.48 0.24 24.75
N GLU A 21 -9.70 -0.02 24.26
CA GLU A 21 -10.83 -0.47 25.09
C GLU A 21 -10.56 -1.84 25.74
N GLN A 22 -9.77 -2.70 25.10
CA GLN A 22 -9.31 -3.98 25.65
C GLN A 22 -8.15 -3.84 26.64
N GLY A 23 -7.66 -2.62 26.88
CA GLY A 23 -6.55 -2.33 27.79
C GLY A 23 -5.17 -2.69 27.21
N GLU A 24 -5.09 -2.93 25.91
CA GLU A 24 -3.83 -3.08 25.19
C GLU A 24 -3.34 -1.71 24.67
N THR A 25 -2.06 -1.63 24.30
CA THR A 25 -1.48 -0.41 23.72
C THR A 25 -0.66 -0.74 22.49
N LEU A 26 -0.65 0.17 21.53
CA LEU A 26 0.22 0.05 20.37
C LEU A 26 1.68 0.21 20.78
N SER A 27 2.54 -0.66 20.26
CA SER A 27 3.99 -0.53 20.42
C SER A 27 4.61 0.42 19.39
N CYS A 28 3.91 0.67 18.28
CA CYS A 28 4.35 1.60 17.25
C CYS A 28 4.32 3.04 17.77
N LYS A 29 5.46 3.74 17.68
CA LYS A 29 5.60 5.15 18.03
C LYS A 29 6.55 5.84 17.07
N LYS A 30 6.49 7.18 17.03
CA LYS A 30 7.48 7.99 16.29
C LYS A 30 8.90 7.60 16.74
N GLY A 31 9.81 7.40 15.80
CA GLY A 31 11.18 6.95 16.07
C GLY A 31 11.36 5.44 16.22
N CYS A 32 10.33 4.61 15.93
CA CYS A 32 10.46 3.14 16.00
C CYS A 32 11.15 2.54 14.76
N GLY A 33 10.87 3.04 13.55
CA GLY A 33 11.61 2.77 12.30
C GLY A 33 11.87 1.32 11.83
N VAL A 34 11.64 0.28 12.64
CA VAL A 34 12.02 -1.10 12.32
C VAL A 34 11.26 -1.63 11.10
N CYS A 35 9.96 -1.36 11.00
CA CYS A 35 9.16 -1.78 9.84
C CYS A 35 9.58 -1.09 8.54
N CYS A 36 10.30 0.04 8.61
CA CYS A 36 10.80 0.73 7.42
C CYS A 36 12.01 0.03 6.78
N ARG A 37 12.46 -1.11 7.31
CA ARG A 37 13.44 -2.01 6.68
C ARG A 37 12.82 -3.32 6.19
N GLN A 38 11.51 -3.52 6.39
CA GLN A 38 10.80 -4.68 5.86
C GLN A 38 10.55 -4.53 4.36
N LEU A 39 10.38 -5.67 3.68
CA LEU A 39 9.89 -5.69 2.30
C LEU A 39 8.43 -5.21 2.30
N VAL A 40 8.22 -3.94 1.97
CA VAL A 40 6.88 -3.33 1.93
C VAL A 40 6.24 -3.55 0.57
N PRO A 41 5.13 -4.31 0.49
CA PRO A 41 4.36 -4.40 -0.72
C PRO A 41 3.36 -3.25 -0.84
N ILE A 42 3.35 -2.60 -1.99
CA ILE A 42 2.38 -1.57 -2.36
C ILE A 42 1.60 -2.00 -3.59
N SER A 43 0.42 -1.42 -3.79
CA SER A 43 -0.35 -1.63 -5.03
C SER A 43 0.29 -0.90 -6.23
N PRO A 44 0.02 -1.34 -7.47
CA PRO A 44 0.38 -0.59 -8.69
C PRO A 44 -0.06 0.89 -8.64
N VAL A 45 -1.28 1.14 -8.15
CA VAL A 45 -1.84 2.50 -7.99
C VAL A 45 -1.02 3.33 -6.99
N GLU A 46 -0.57 2.71 -5.89
CA GLU A 46 0.30 3.39 -4.92
C GLU A 46 1.71 3.64 -5.47
N ALA A 47 2.26 2.72 -6.27
CA ALA A 47 3.58 2.90 -6.88
C ALA A 47 3.60 4.15 -7.79
N ARG A 48 2.60 4.30 -8.66
CA ARG A 48 2.45 5.52 -9.49
C ARG A 48 2.30 6.78 -8.62
N ARG A 49 1.44 6.73 -7.60
CA ARG A 49 1.24 7.88 -6.70
C ARG A 49 2.49 8.23 -5.89
N ILE A 50 3.32 7.27 -5.53
CA ILE A 50 4.62 7.54 -4.88
C ILE A 50 5.56 8.24 -5.85
N CYS A 51 5.60 7.82 -7.11
CA CYS A 51 6.35 8.51 -8.15
C CYS A 51 5.88 9.97 -8.31
N ASP A 52 4.55 10.19 -8.41
CA ASP A 52 3.97 11.54 -8.45
C ASP A 52 4.36 12.36 -7.21
N LEU A 53 4.26 11.77 -6.02
CA LEU A 53 4.62 12.43 -4.77
C LEU A 53 6.09 12.88 -4.79
N VAL A 54 7.01 12.02 -5.25
CA VAL A 54 8.43 12.37 -5.32
C VAL A 54 8.67 13.50 -6.33
N ASN A 55 7.99 13.47 -7.48
CA ASN A 55 8.07 14.51 -8.50
C ASN A 55 7.44 15.86 -8.04
N GLU A 56 6.49 15.82 -7.11
CA GLU A 56 5.86 17.01 -6.50
C GLU A 56 6.75 17.68 -5.42
N LEU A 57 7.79 17.00 -4.93
CA LEU A 57 8.69 17.55 -3.90
C LEU A 57 9.55 18.68 -4.48
N SER A 58 9.71 19.75 -3.72
CA SER A 58 10.60 20.87 -4.08
C SER A 58 12.07 20.48 -3.98
N GLU A 59 12.93 20.97 -4.87
CA GLU A 59 14.38 20.76 -4.73
C GLU A 59 14.97 21.45 -3.48
N PRO A 60 15.99 20.85 -2.82
CA PRO A 60 16.73 19.64 -3.22
C PRO A 60 16.04 18.32 -2.82
N ARG A 61 14.84 18.39 -2.22
CA ARG A 61 14.23 17.23 -1.59
C ARG A 61 13.83 16.12 -2.58
N GLY A 62 13.34 16.49 -3.76
CA GLY A 62 12.98 15.53 -4.81
C GLY A 62 14.19 14.69 -5.23
N SER A 63 15.29 15.36 -5.61
CA SER A 63 16.53 14.68 -5.99
C SER A 63 17.13 13.83 -4.86
N GLU A 64 17.13 14.30 -3.62
CA GLU A 64 17.59 13.51 -2.46
C GLU A 64 16.83 12.18 -2.31
N ILE A 65 15.51 12.18 -2.50
CA ILE A 65 14.72 10.96 -2.40
C ILE A 65 15.00 10.03 -3.59
N VAL A 66 15.09 10.57 -4.81
CA VAL A 66 15.46 9.79 -6.00
C VAL A 66 16.81 9.10 -5.82
N ASP A 67 17.80 9.81 -5.29
CA ASP A 67 19.13 9.25 -5.01
C ASP A 67 19.07 8.11 -3.97
N ARG A 68 18.22 8.22 -2.95
CA ARG A 68 18.00 7.13 -1.98
C ARG A 68 17.37 5.89 -2.61
N PHE A 69 16.41 6.05 -3.52
CA PHE A 69 15.86 4.92 -4.29
C PHE A 69 16.95 4.24 -5.12
N ALA A 70 17.78 5.02 -5.81
CA ALA A 70 18.88 4.50 -6.61
C ALA A 70 19.92 3.75 -5.75
N ASP A 71 20.31 4.30 -4.60
CA ASP A 71 21.21 3.65 -3.65
C ASP A 71 20.62 2.34 -3.09
N SER A 72 19.35 2.34 -2.71
CA SER A 72 18.67 1.11 -2.27
C SER A 72 18.65 0.04 -3.35
N ARG A 73 18.42 0.39 -4.63
CA ARG A 73 18.48 -0.57 -5.74
C ARG A 73 19.87 -1.15 -5.90
N LEU A 74 20.92 -0.33 -5.87
CA LEU A 74 22.30 -0.81 -5.98
C LEU A 74 22.65 -1.81 -4.87
N ARG A 75 22.14 -1.59 -3.64
CA ARG A 75 22.32 -2.54 -2.53
C ARG A 75 21.53 -3.85 -2.69
N LEU A 76 20.47 -3.85 -3.49
CA LEU A 76 19.68 -5.05 -3.79
C LEU A 76 20.27 -5.87 -4.94
N GLU A 77 21.05 -5.26 -5.84
CA GLU A 77 21.57 -5.95 -7.04
C GLU A 77 22.61 -7.04 -6.74
N GLU A 78 23.12 -7.11 -5.50
CA GLU A 78 23.87 -8.26 -5.03
C GLU A 78 22.95 -9.50 -4.99
N ASP A 79 23.33 -10.58 -5.70
CA ASP A 79 22.68 -11.90 -5.66
C ASP A 79 21.35 -12.09 -6.44
N GLY A 80 20.90 -11.12 -7.24
CA GLY A 80 19.74 -11.29 -8.15
C GLY A 80 18.36 -11.21 -7.47
N LEU A 81 18.33 -10.81 -6.20
CA LEU A 81 17.12 -10.57 -5.41
C LEU A 81 16.09 -9.65 -6.10
N PRO A 82 16.44 -8.56 -6.84
CA PRO A 82 15.45 -7.68 -7.47
C PRO A 82 14.52 -8.44 -8.42
N GLN A 83 15.06 -9.39 -9.19
CA GLN A 83 14.27 -10.21 -10.10
C GLN A 83 13.29 -11.11 -9.33
N THR A 84 13.73 -11.67 -8.20
CA THR A 84 12.87 -12.45 -7.30
C THR A 84 11.71 -11.59 -6.76
N LEU A 85 11.98 -10.34 -6.35
CA LEU A 85 10.99 -9.43 -5.77
C LEU A 85 9.85 -9.06 -6.74
N ILE A 86 10.15 -8.91 -8.02
CA ILE A 86 9.16 -8.53 -9.05
C ILE A 86 8.38 -9.73 -9.60
N SER A 87 8.90 -10.96 -9.49
CA SER A 87 8.26 -12.19 -9.99
C SER A 87 7.34 -12.87 -8.95
N ARG A 88 6.49 -12.09 -8.28
CA ARG A 88 5.63 -12.53 -7.16
C ARG A 88 4.62 -13.63 -7.53
N ASP A 89 4.19 -13.69 -8.76
CA ASP A 89 3.30 -14.72 -9.30
C ASP A 89 3.93 -16.11 -9.35
N GLN A 90 5.27 -16.19 -9.27
CA GLN A 90 6.05 -17.43 -9.29
C GLN A 90 6.30 -17.98 -7.89
N TRP A 91 6.02 -17.20 -6.84
CA TRP A 91 6.32 -17.58 -5.46
C TRP A 91 5.39 -18.70 -4.97
N GLN A 92 5.98 -19.67 -4.26
CA GLN A 92 5.26 -20.63 -3.43
C GLN A 92 4.81 -19.98 -2.11
N HIS A 93 3.90 -20.63 -1.40
CA HIS A 93 3.29 -20.07 -0.20
C HIS A 93 4.30 -19.81 0.93
N ASP A 94 5.29 -20.67 1.09
CA ASP A 94 6.38 -20.58 2.07
C ASP A 94 7.47 -19.56 1.68
N GLU A 95 7.63 -19.27 0.39
CA GLU A 95 8.63 -18.31 -0.09
C GLU A 95 8.35 -16.87 0.35
N VAL A 96 7.10 -16.52 0.69
CA VAL A 96 6.76 -15.18 1.20
C VAL A 96 7.55 -14.83 2.45
N PHE A 97 7.67 -15.78 3.38
CA PHE A 97 8.42 -15.58 4.61
C PHE A 97 9.92 -15.51 4.32
N ASN A 98 10.44 -16.45 3.52
CA ASN A 98 11.86 -16.55 3.22
C ASN A 98 12.39 -15.31 2.49
N VAL A 99 11.69 -14.83 1.47
CA VAL A 99 12.09 -13.62 0.73
C VAL A 99 11.95 -12.37 1.59
N GLY A 100 10.92 -12.31 2.45
CA GLY A 100 10.76 -11.24 3.41
C GLY A 100 11.90 -11.17 4.44
N GLU A 101 12.30 -12.33 4.97
CA GLU A 101 13.44 -12.48 5.89
C GLU A 101 14.76 -12.12 5.22
N GLU A 102 14.99 -12.64 4.00
CA GLU A 102 16.19 -12.32 3.22
C GLU A 102 16.31 -10.81 3.00
N TYR A 103 15.24 -10.16 2.52
CA TYR A 103 15.23 -8.71 2.34
C TYR A 103 15.49 -7.97 3.66
N PHE A 104 14.80 -8.35 4.74
CA PHE A 104 14.94 -7.70 6.04
C PHE A 104 16.37 -7.82 6.59
N SER A 105 17.05 -8.94 6.34
CA SER A 105 18.44 -9.16 6.76
C SER A 105 19.45 -8.24 6.07
N ARG A 106 19.09 -7.63 4.93
CA ARG A 106 19.94 -6.65 4.22
C ARG A 106 19.95 -5.27 4.89
N ASP A 107 19.05 -5.02 5.85
CA ASP A 107 18.96 -3.76 6.61
C ASP A 107 18.89 -2.52 5.69
N ILE A 108 18.24 -2.65 4.53
CA ILE A 108 18.09 -1.56 3.56
C ILE A 108 16.93 -0.67 4.02
N PRO A 109 17.19 0.60 4.40
CA PRO A 109 16.13 1.48 4.85
C PRO A 109 15.25 1.89 3.67
N CYS A 110 13.95 2.05 3.94
CA CYS A 110 13.02 2.73 3.05
C CYS A 110 13.58 4.13 2.68
N PRO A 111 13.51 4.56 1.40
CA PRO A 111 14.01 5.88 0.97
C PRO A 111 13.39 7.06 1.72
N PHE A 112 12.20 6.87 2.29
CA PHE A 112 11.48 7.87 3.08
C PHE A 112 11.79 7.85 4.58
N LEU A 113 12.64 6.93 5.07
CA LEU A 113 13.00 6.83 6.49
C LEU A 113 13.99 7.94 6.88
N GLU A 114 13.64 8.72 7.91
CA GLU A 114 14.47 9.81 8.45
C GLU A 114 14.31 9.87 9.97
N ASP A 115 15.42 9.88 10.71
CA ASP A 115 15.40 9.89 12.17
C ASP A 115 14.46 8.81 12.75
N GLU A 116 14.54 7.60 12.18
CA GLU A 116 13.67 6.44 12.50
C GLU A 116 12.15 6.74 12.38
N SER A 117 11.80 7.72 11.54
CA SER A 117 10.44 8.20 11.29
C SER A 117 10.16 8.30 9.78
N CYS A 118 8.92 8.03 9.38
CA CYS A 118 8.53 8.13 7.97
C CYS A 118 8.33 9.60 7.57
N SER A 119 9.11 10.10 6.62
CA SER A 119 9.00 11.47 6.10
C SER A 119 7.70 11.72 5.32
N ILE A 120 7.08 10.65 4.80
CA ILE A 120 5.78 10.69 4.11
C ILE A 120 4.65 10.10 4.96
N HIS A 121 4.70 10.24 6.30
CA HIS A 121 3.73 9.58 7.19
C HIS A 121 2.25 9.80 6.81
N ALA A 122 1.90 10.99 6.31
CA ALA A 122 0.54 11.29 5.85
C ALA A 122 0.16 10.46 4.60
N ASP A 123 1.08 10.34 3.64
CA ASP A 123 0.95 9.62 2.38
C ASP A 123 1.46 8.16 2.44
N ARG A 124 1.79 7.66 3.64
CA ARG A 124 2.34 6.31 3.80
C ARG A 124 1.42 5.27 3.14
N PRO A 125 1.98 4.25 2.45
CA PRO A 125 1.19 3.21 1.82
C PRO A 125 0.21 2.54 2.77
N ILE A 126 -0.89 2.02 2.23
CA ILE A 126 -1.95 1.35 2.97
C ILE A 126 -1.39 0.17 3.76
N THR A 127 -0.49 -0.65 3.19
CA THR A 127 0.17 -1.73 3.94
C THR A 127 0.88 -1.22 5.19
N CYS A 128 1.63 -0.11 5.08
CA CYS A 128 2.33 0.50 6.21
C CYS A 128 1.36 1.08 7.25
N ARG A 129 0.20 1.57 6.81
CA ARG A 129 -0.86 2.12 7.68
C ARG A 129 -1.59 1.03 8.44
N GLU A 130 -1.85 -0.08 7.78
CA GLU A 130 -2.55 -1.25 8.31
C GLU A 130 -1.67 -2.19 9.12
N TYR A 131 -0.36 -1.89 9.23
CA TYR A 131 0.61 -2.63 10.02
C TYR A 131 0.84 -1.94 11.37
N LEU A 132 0.23 -2.50 12.40
CA LEU A 132 0.34 -2.07 13.80
C LEU A 132 0.52 -3.29 14.68
N VAL A 133 1.23 -3.14 15.80
CA VAL A 133 1.50 -4.23 16.74
C VAL A 133 1.25 -3.83 18.18
N THR A 134 0.81 -4.78 19.01
CA THR A 134 0.63 -4.63 20.46
C THR A 134 1.66 -5.44 21.27
N SER A 135 2.41 -6.33 20.62
CA SER A 135 3.58 -6.99 21.22
C SER A 135 4.74 -5.99 21.42
N PRO A 136 5.65 -6.21 22.39
CA PRO A 136 6.82 -5.36 22.61
C PRO A 136 7.56 -5.01 21.31
N ALA A 137 7.91 -3.73 21.15
CA ALA A 137 8.53 -3.20 19.93
C ALA A 137 9.86 -3.90 19.55
N GLU A 138 10.60 -4.41 20.54
CA GLU A 138 11.84 -5.16 20.33
C GLU A 138 11.64 -6.41 19.45
N TYR A 139 10.46 -7.03 19.50
CA TYR A 139 10.13 -8.19 18.67
C TYR A 139 10.01 -7.85 17.19
N CYS A 140 9.77 -6.59 16.82
CA CYS A 140 9.75 -6.19 15.41
C CYS A 140 11.12 -6.37 14.74
N SER A 141 12.22 -6.40 15.51
CA SER A 141 13.58 -6.59 14.98
C SER A 141 13.90 -8.05 14.69
N CYS A 142 13.11 -8.99 15.19
CA CYS A 142 13.23 -10.42 14.93
C CYS A 142 11.82 -11.06 15.01
N PRO A 143 10.94 -10.75 14.06
CA PRO A 143 9.54 -11.15 14.13
C PRO A 143 9.40 -12.65 13.86
N THR A 144 8.64 -13.33 14.70
CA THR A 144 8.18 -14.71 14.49
C THR A 144 6.67 -14.76 14.59
N VAL A 145 6.08 -15.86 14.12
CA VAL A 145 4.62 -16.10 14.25
C VAL A 145 4.18 -16.09 15.72
N ASP A 146 5.07 -16.48 16.63
CA ASP A 146 4.74 -16.64 18.05
C ASP A 146 4.97 -15.37 18.89
N ASN A 147 5.91 -14.49 18.48
CA ASN A 147 6.26 -13.30 19.27
C ASN A 147 5.52 -12.03 18.83
N LEU A 148 5.13 -11.94 17.56
CA LEU A 148 4.60 -10.71 16.99
C LEU A 148 3.07 -10.70 17.02
N ARG A 149 2.48 -9.76 17.76
CA ARG A 149 1.03 -9.56 17.81
C ARG A 149 0.64 -8.35 17.00
N THR A 150 0.13 -8.59 15.80
CA THR A 150 -0.42 -7.54 14.94
C THR A 150 -1.86 -7.20 15.32
N VAL A 151 -2.22 -5.92 15.20
CA VAL A 151 -3.60 -5.46 15.37
C VAL A 151 -4.47 -6.09 14.28
N ARG A 152 -5.55 -6.74 14.69
CA ARG A 152 -6.53 -7.30 13.76
C ARG A 152 -7.45 -6.19 13.28
N LEU A 153 -7.42 -5.91 11.98
CA LEU A 153 -8.36 -4.97 11.38
C LEU A 153 -9.65 -5.71 10.99
N PRO A 154 -10.83 -5.09 11.13
CA PRO A 154 -12.08 -5.69 10.67
C PRO A 154 -12.12 -5.85 9.15
N LEU A 155 -11.29 -5.09 8.44
CA LEU A 155 -11.18 -5.08 6.99
C LEU A 155 -9.76 -4.66 6.58
N LYS A 156 -9.21 -5.26 5.53
CA LYS A 156 -7.92 -4.86 4.94
C LYS A 156 -8.19 -4.20 3.59
N VAL A 157 -7.82 -2.92 3.45
CA VAL A 157 -8.05 -2.15 2.23
C VAL A 157 -6.99 -2.44 1.18
N TRP A 158 -5.75 -2.73 1.60
CA TRP A 158 -4.64 -2.94 0.67
C TRP A 158 -4.91 -4.08 -0.35
N PRO A 159 -5.37 -5.28 0.05
CA PRO A 159 -5.68 -6.35 -0.91
C PRO A 159 -6.73 -5.98 -1.95
N ALA A 160 -7.67 -5.09 -1.60
CA ALA A 160 -8.69 -4.61 -2.52
C ALA A 160 -8.11 -3.60 -3.51
N LEU A 161 -7.30 -2.66 -3.03
CA LEU A 161 -6.62 -1.68 -3.88
C LEU A 161 -5.59 -2.36 -4.82
N ALA A 162 -4.86 -3.36 -4.33
CA ALA A 162 -3.88 -4.10 -5.11
C ALA A 162 -4.51 -4.88 -6.28
N ARG A 163 -5.75 -5.37 -6.12
CA ARG A 163 -6.51 -6.04 -7.18
C ARG A 163 -7.20 -5.08 -8.14
N PHE A 164 -7.32 -3.82 -7.77
CA PHE A 164 -8.06 -2.82 -8.53
C PHE A 164 -7.46 -2.55 -9.92
N ASP A 165 -6.14 -2.68 -10.07
CA ASP A 165 -5.45 -2.53 -11.36
C ASP A 165 -5.37 -3.85 -12.16
N MET A 166 -6.01 -4.93 -11.68
CA MET A 166 -6.06 -6.21 -12.41
C MET A 166 -7.07 -6.16 -13.56
N ARG A 167 -6.62 -5.70 -14.74
CA ARG A 167 -7.42 -5.69 -15.98
C ARG A 167 -7.73 -7.08 -16.57
N SER A 168 -7.31 -8.18 -15.94
CA SER A 168 -7.56 -9.54 -16.46
C SER A 168 -7.58 -10.57 -15.33
N ALA A 169 -8.72 -11.23 -15.16
CA ALA A 169 -8.96 -12.26 -14.17
C ALA A 169 -8.06 -13.48 -14.43
N SER A 170 -6.92 -13.54 -13.74
CA SER A 170 -6.21 -14.76 -13.34
C SER A 170 -4.89 -14.34 -12.69
N ALA A 171 -4.86 -14.10 -11.38
CA ALA A 171 -3.60 -14.18 -10.66
C ALA A 171 -3.78 -15.08 -9.44
N LYS A 172 -2.88 -16.07 -9.32
CA LYS A 172 -2.77 -16.94 -8.15
C LYS A 172 -2.36 -16.14 -6.89
N SER A 173 -1.88 -14.90 -7.06
CA SER A 173 -1.41 -14.01 -6.01
C SER A 173 -1.96 -12.59 -6.18
N ILE A 174 -1.95 -11.82 -5.09
CA ILE A 174 -2.27 -10.38 -5.10
C ILE A 174 -1.13 -9.66 -5.84
N PRO A 175 -1.41 -8.86 -6.89
CA PRO A 175 -0.39 -8.06 -7.55
C PRO A 175 0.25 -7.10 -6.56
N TRP A 176 1.55 -6.91 -6.67
CA TRP A 176 2.25 -5.96 -5.82
C TRP A 176 3.37 -5.27 -6.59
N VAL A 177 3.88 -4.21 -6.00
CA VAL A 177 5.15 -3.59 -6.35
C VAL A 177 5.95 -3.50 -5.04
N PRO A 178 7.20 -3.97 -5.00
CA PRO A 178 8.08 -3.70 -3.86
C PRO A 178 8.28 -2.19 -3.75
N LEU A 179 7.98 -1.58 -2.59
CA LEU A 179 8.11 -0.13 -2.39
C LEU A 179 9.47 0.40 -2.86
N ILE A 180 10.53 -0.35 -2.60
CA ILE A 180 11.91 0.00 -2.92
C ILE A 180 12.19 0.13 -4.43
N LEU A 181 11.34 -0.46 -5.28
CA LEU A 181 11.43 -0.43 -6.74
C LEU A 181 10.34 0.46 -7.38
N ALA A 182 9.60 1.23 -6.58
CA ALA A 182 8.39 1.92 -7.04
C ALA A 182 8.65 2.93 -8.17
N LEU A 183 9.75 3.70 -8.12
CA LEU A 183 10.03 4.73 -9.13
C LEU A 183 10.39 4.11 -10.50
N ASP A 184 11.24 3.09 -10.51
CA ASP A 184 11.62 2.37 -11.71
C ASP A 184 10.40 1.66 -12.31
N TRP A 185 9.63 0.96 -11.47
CA TRP A 185 8.41 0.28 -11.88
C TRP A 185 7.38 1.25 -12.49
N ALA A 186 7.13 2.41 -11.85
CA ALA A 186 6.16 3.39 -12.34
C ALA A 186 6.59 4.01 -13.68
N THR A 187 7.90 4.17 -13.91
CA THR A 187 8.45 4.64 -15.19
C THR A 187 8.20 3.64 -16.31
N GLU A 188 8.36 2.35 -16.04
CA GLU A 188 8.14 1.27 -17.01
C GLU A 188 6.66 0.91 -17.21
N ASN A 189 5.80 1.27 -16.25
CA ASN A 189 4.38 0.92 -16.21
C ASN A 189 3.50 2.18 -16.03
N PRO A 190 3.47 3.10 -17.01
CA PRO A 190 2.68 4.32 -16.94
C PRO A 190 1.18 4.00 -16.79
N ASP A 191 0.41 4.99 -16.34
CA ASP A 191 -1.03 4.81 -16.16
C ASP A 191 -1.75 4.72 -17.51
N GLU A 192 -2.03 3.48 -17.95
CA GLU A 192 -2.84 3.21 -19.14
C GLU A 192 -4.35 3.13 -18.82
N ALA A 193 -4.81 3.91 -17.83
CA ALA A 193 -6.19 3.90 -17.37
C ALA A 193 -7.17 4.00 -18.55
N THR A 194 -8.02 2.98 -18.68
CA THR A 194 -9.20 3.05 -19.56
C THR A 194 -10.29 3.87 -18.90
N ASP A 195 -11.01 4.67 -19.70
CA ASP A 195 -12.22 5.36 -19.29
C ASP A 195 -13.30 4.34 -18.86
N GLN A 196 -13.34 4.02 -17.57
CA GLN A 196 -14.43 3.29 -16.94
C GLN A 196 -15.28 4.24 -16.09
N PRO A 197 -16.62 4.07 -16.06
CA PRO A 197 -17.46 4.86 -15.18
C PRO A 197 -17.03 4.70 -13.72
N GLY A 198 -16.92 5.81 -12.99
CA GLY A 198 -16.49 5.78 -11.58
C GLY A 198 -17.39 4.90 -10.67
N THR A 199 -18.65 4.70 -11.05
CA THR A 199 -19.56 3.76 -10.35
C THR A 199 -19.15 2.31 -10.51
N GLU A 200 -18.61 1.94 -11.67
CA GLU A 200 -18.16 0.59 -11.97
C GLU A 200 -16.86 0.29 -11.23
N LEU A 201 -15.94 1.26 -11.24
CA LEU A 201 -14.73 1.24 -10.42
C LEU A 201 -15.08 1.08 -8.92
N PHE A 202 -16.01 1.89 -8.42
CA PHE A 202 -16.46 1.80 -7.03
C PHE A 202 -17.05 0.42 -6.70
N ARG A 203 -17.89 -0.12 -7.58
CA ARG A 203 -18.47 -1.45 -7.45
C ARG A 203 -17.39 -2.52 -7.31
N GLN A 204 -16.47 -2.61 -8.28
CA GLN A 204 -15.36 -3.58 -8.28
C GLN A 204 -14.49 -3.48 -7.02
N PHE A 205 -14.18 -2.26 -6.58
CA PHE A 205 -13.42 -2.05 -5.36
C PHE A 205 -14.13 -2.64 -4.13
N PHE A 206 -15.44 -2.42 -3.98
CA PHE A 206 -16.21 -2.99 -2.87
C PHE A 206 -16.37 -4.51 -2.97
N GLU A 207 -16.40 -5.07 -4.17
CA GLU A 207 -16.37 -6.51 -4.36
C GLU A 207 -15.07 -7.11 -3.83
N TYR A 208 -13.92 -6.54 -4.18
CA TYR A 208 -12.62 -6.97 -3.65
C TYR A 208 -12.46 -6.70 -2.15
N LEU A 209 -13.10 -5.65 -1.65
CA LEU A 209 -13.02 -5.30 -0.24
C LEU A 209 -13.85 -6.25 0.63
N THR A 210 -15.00 -6.69 0.15
CA THR A 210 -15.98 -7.46 0.95
C THR A 210 -16.07 -8.94 0.59
N ASP A 211 -15.40 -9.37 -0.49
CA ASP A 211 -15.56 -10.68 -1.12
C ASP A 211 -17.02 -11.02 -1.43
N LYS A 212 -17.84 -10.00 -1.77
CA LYS A 212 -19.25 -10.14 -2.12
C LYS A 212 -19.55 -9.45 -3.43
N GLU A 213 -20.38 -10.06 -4.26
CA GLU A 213 -20.93 -9.41 -5.45
C GLU A 213 -21.75 -8.18 -5.04
N ILE A 214 -21.45 -7.04 -5.65
CA ILE A 214 -22.18 -5.80 -5.43
C ILE A 214 -23.15 -5.61 -6.60
N PRO A 215 -24.48 -5.58 -6.36
CA PRO A 215 -25.47 -5.48 -7.42
C PRO A 215 -25.26 -4.24 -8.29
N VAL A 216 -25.39 -4.41 -9.61
CA VAL A 216 -25.41 -3.30 -10.55
C VAL A 216 -26.72 -2.53 -10.34
N VAL A 217 -26.63 -1.30 -9.84
CA VAL A 217 -27.77 -0.38 -9.81
C VAL A 217 -27.89 0.25 -11.20
N PRO A 218 -29.00 0.05 -11.94
CA PRO A 218 -29.19 0.72 -13.23
C PRO A 218 -29.10 2.23 -13.06
N SER A 219 -28.40 2.90 -13.98
CA SER A 219 -28.21 4.37 -13.96
C SER A 219 -29.53 5.17 -14.00
N THR A 220 -30.63 4.52 -14.35
CA THR A 220 -31.99 5.07 -14.30
C THR A 220 -32.73 4.54 -13.09
N LEU A 221 -32.75 5.31 -12.00
CA LEU A 221 -33.78 5.17 -10.98
C LEU A 221 -35.14 5.50 -11.62
N PRO A 222 -36.19 4.68 -11.48
CA PRO A 222 -37.53 5.07 -11.90
C PRO A 222 -37.96 6.31 -11.11
N GLY A 223 -38.01 7.47 -11.76
CA GLY A 223 -38.53 8.71 -11.17
C GLY A 223 -37.56 9.89 -11.02
N MET A 224 -36.27 9.75 -11.35
CA MET A 224 -35.36 10.92 -11.42
C MET A 224 -35.33 11.46 -12.85
N GLN A 225 -36.12 12.49 -13.13
CA GLN A 225 -35.94 13.33 -14.32
C GLN A 225 -34.55 13.97 -14.26
N SER A 226 -33.86 14.00 -15.39
CA SER A 226 -32.53 14.63 -15.51
C SER A 226 -32.64 16.11 -15.11
N VAL A 227 -32.13 16.45 -13.93
CA VAL A 227 -31.83 17.84 -13.61
C VAL A 227 -30.50 18.15 -14.28
N LEU A 228 -30.55 18.45 -15.58
CA LEU A 228 -29.46 19.16 -16.23
C LEU A 228 -29.32 20.50 -15.51
N PRO A 229 -28.12 20.86 -15.01
CA PRO A 229 -27.91 22.22 -14.51
C PRO A 229 -28.17 23.19 -15.67
N PRO A 230 -28.82 24.34 -15.42
CA PRO A 230 -29.08 25.31 -16.48
C PRO A 230 -27.74 25.74 -17.08
N THR A 231 -27.66 25.64 -18.40
CA THR A 231 -26.56 26.21 -19.19
C THR A 231 -26.41 27.67 -18.79
N ARG A 232 -25.25 28.06 -18.27
CA ARG A 232 -24.88 29.47 -18.17
C ARG A 232 -24.81 30.02 -19.59
N SER A 233 -25.83 30.79 -19.96
CA SER A 233 -25.76 31.76 -21.05
C SER A 233 -25.15 33.05 -20.51
N ASP A 234 -24.23 33.58 -21.33
CA ASP A 234 -23.45 34.82 -21.28
C ASP A 234 -22.10 34.78 -20.52
#